data_AF-A0A835W4B2-F1
#
_entry.id   AF-A0A835W4B2-F1
#
_cell.length_a   1.000
_cell.length_b   1.000
_cell.length_c   1.000
_cell.angle_alpha   90.00
_cell.angle_beta   90.00
_cell.angle_gamma   90.00
#
_symmetry.space_group_name_H-M   'P 1'
#
loop_
_entity.id
_entity.type
_entity.pdbx_description
1 polymer ?
#
loop_
_entity_poly.entity_id
_entity_poly.type
_entity_poly.pdbx_seq_one_letter_code
_entity_poly.pdbx_strand_id
1 'polypeptide(L)'
;MVRPLGAPLAPASFIAGSLLFPVEGLSGYEDNYQESLQTSLGLRKKSRGDECVEPQRIATALRPQAATVRLLEDVRALKRAAGGALDAAALAQALRGLGYEASLACSSASHSAPSALRLAHEFVVVRGCGAGAPLIVDASFREHFAIGSLYATERYRQVLAAVPEELVAPYAQLSEMVRLVCAEMKFSFEAAGNSLPPWRNVNSVMSRWASARD
;
A
#
# COMPACT_ATOMS: atom_id res chain seq x y z
N MET A 1 -30.88 -8.90 -66.91
CA MET A 1 -29.73 -8.03 -66.57
C MET A 1 -28.77 -8.85 -65.75
N VAL A 2 -27.55 -9.09 -66.23
CA VAL A 2 -26.57 -10.02 -65.67
C VAL A 2 -25.35 -9.25 -65.16
N ARG A 3 -24.79 -9.76 -64.05
CA ARG A 3 -23.39 -9.75 -63.57
C ARG A 3 -23.09 -8.86 -62.34
N PRO A 4 -22.04 -9.18 -61.53
CA PRO A 4 -21.65 -10.49 -60.98
C PRO A 4 -20.96 -10.36 -59.57
N LEU A 5 -20.16 -11.38 -59.20
CA LEU A 5 -19.12 -11.47 -58.14
C LEU A 5 -19.64 -11.81 -56.73
N GLY A 6 -19.01 -12.68 -55.94
CA GLY A 6 -17.70 -13.34 -56.03
C GLY A 6 -17.55 -14.32 -54.85
N ALA A 7 -16.46 -15.10 -54.90
CA ALA A 7 -16.16 -16.34 -54.18
C ALA A 7 -16.09 -16.26 -52.62
N PRO A 8 -16.05 -17.40 -51.90
CA PRO A 8 -16.23 -17.49 -50.46
C PRO A 8 -14.92 -17.38 -49.68
N LEU A 9 -14.99 -16.84 -48.46
CA LEU A 9 -13.90 -16.87 -47.47
C LEU A 9 -14.19 -17.95 -46.42
N ALA A 10 -13.17 -18.79 -46.20
CA ALA A 10 -13.10 -19.88 -45.24
C ALA A 10 -13.03 -19.37 -43.78
N PRO A 11 -13.20 -20.25 -42.77
CA PRO A 11 -13.60 -19.86 -41.42
C PRO A 11 -12.46 -19.36 -40.52
N ALA A 12 -12.91 -18.60 -39.53
CA ALA A 12 -12.15 -17.97 -38.46
C ALA A 12 -11.22 -18.91 -37.69
N SER A 13 -9.99 -18.44 -37.44
CA SER A 13 -9.22 -18.84 -36.26
C SER A 13 -9.47 -17.83 -35.16
N PHE A 14 -10.15 -18.27 -34.10
CA PHE A 14 -10.24 -17.55 -32.84
C PHE A 14 -8.95 -17.76 -32.06
N ILE A 15 -8.21 -16.69 -31.79
CA ILE A 15 -7.27 -16.66 -30.65
C ILE A 15 -7.96 -15.90 -29.53
N ALA A 16 -8.09 -16.60 -28.41
CA ALA A 16 -8.70 -16.15 -27.18
C ALA A 16 -7.80 -15.17 -26.43
N GLY A 17 -8.44 -14.24 -25.73
CA GLY A 17 -7.94 -13.74 -24.45
C GLY A 17 -7.06 -12.49 -24.49
N SER A 18 -7.68 -11.34 -24.73
CA SER A 18 -7.22 -10.09 -24.12
C SER A 18 -8.43 -9.19 -23.91
N LEU A 19 -8.86 -9.03 -22.65
CA LEU A 19 -9.76 -7.95 -22.24
C LEU A 19 -8.95 -6.65 -22.14
N LEU A 20 -8.43 -6.21 -23.29
CA LEU A 20 -7.95 -4.87 -23.49
C LEU A 20 -9.09 -4.11 -24.16
N PHE A 21 -9.68 -3.17 -23.44
CA PHE A 21 -10.51 -2.15 -24.06
C PHE A 21 -9.66 -1.44 -25.12
N PRO A 22 -10.07 -1.40 -26.40
CA PRO A 22 -9.33 -0.65 -27.41
C PRO A 22 -9.52 0.84 -27.10
N VAL A 23 -8.45 1.48 -26.61
CA VAL A 23 -8.34 2.94 -26.64
C VAL A 23 -7.73 3.28 -27.99
N GLU A 24 -8.56 3.30 -29.02
CA GLU A 24 -8.19 3.90 -30.30
C GLU A 24 -8.32 5.41 -30.18
N GLY A 25 -7.24 6.13 -30.52
CA GLY A 25 -7.33 7.51 -30.98
C GLY A 25 -6.84 8.58 -30.02
N LEU A 26 -5.55 8.57 -29.66
CA LEU A 26 -4.77 9.80 -29.44
C LEU A 26 -3.36 9.60 -29.99
N SER A 27 -3.12 10.03 -31.23
CA SER A 27 -1.77 10.10 -31.79
C SER A 27 -0.95 11.10 -30.99
N GLY A 28 0.10 10.63 -30.32
CA GLY A 28 1.04 11.48 -29.56
C GLY A 28 1.51 10.93 -28.21
N TYR A 29 1.22 9.67 -27.87
CA TYR A 29 1.60 9.08 -26.57
C TYR A 29 2.71 8.01 -26.64
N GLU A 30 3.21 7.64 -27.82
CA GLU A 30 4.11 6.48 -27.97
C GLU A 30 5.62 6.77 -27.89
N ASP A 31 6.08 8.02 -27.93
CA ASP A 31 7.53 8.28 -28.01
C ASP A 31 8.28 8.14 -26.66
N ASN A 32 7.57 8.20 -25.52
CA ASN A 32 8.23 8.16 -24.20
C ASN A 32 8.44 6.75 -23.62
N TYR A 33 7.81 5.72 -24.18
CA TYR A 33 7.96 4.35 -23.65
C TYR A 33 9.21 3.66 -24.20
N GLN A 34 9.64 4.00 -25.42
CA GLN A 34 10.85 3.42 -26.03
C GLN A 34 12.15 4.12 -25.60
N GLU A 35 12.13 5.41 -25.31
CA GLU A 35 13.32 6.13 -24.81
C GLU A 35 13.74 5.68 -23.39
N SER A 36 12.75 5.34 -22.56
CA SER A 36 12.99 4.74 -21.24
C SER A 36 13.56 3.32 -21.30
N LEU A 37 13.23 2.55 -22.35
CA LEU A 37 13.80 1.21 -22.58
C LEU A 37 15.24 1.28 -23.12
N GLN A 38 15.56 2.21 -24.01
CA GLN A 38 16.93 2.32 -24.55
C GLN A 38 17.94 2.86 -23.52
N THR A 39 17.50 3.74 -22.62
CA THR A 39 18.34 4.23 -21.51
C THR A 39 18.71 3.11 -20.51
N SER A 40 17.94 2.01 -20.46
CA SER A 40 18.16 0.90 -19.53
C SER A 40 19.33 -0.03 -19.89
N LEU A 41 19.85 0.05 -21.12
CA LEU A 41 20.99 -0.76 -21.59
C LEU A 41 22.35 -0.05 -21.43
N GLY A 42 22.37 1.19 -20.93
CA GLY A 42 23.58 1.99 -20.70
C GLY A 42 23.70 2.45 -19.25
N LEU A 43 24.73 1.96 -18.55
CA LEU A 43 25.15 2.32 -17.19
C LEU A 43 24.19 1.93 -16.05
N ARG A 44 24.48 0.78 -15.42
CA ARG A 44 24.19 0.59 -13.98
C ARG A 44 24.98 1.62 -13.17
N LYS A 45 24.39 2.81 -12.98
CA LYS A 45 24.80 3.71 -11.90
C LYS A 45 24.28 3.09 -10.61
N LYS A 46 25.18 2.54 -9.80
CA LYS A 46 24.86 2.03 -8.45
C LYS A 46 24.20 3.18 -7.67
N SER A 47 22.88 3.14 -7.57
CA SER A 47 22.12 4.17 -6.88
C SER A 47 22.45 4.08 -5.39
N ARG A 48 22.57 5.22 -4.69
CA ARG A 48 22.84 5.28 -3.24
C ARG A 48 21.79 4.57 -2.35
N GLY A 49 20.80 3.88 -2.94
CA GLY A 49 19.73 3.16 -2.26
C GLY A 49 19.83 1.63 -2.33
N ASP A 50 20.92 1.07 -2.87
CA ASP A 50 21.15 -0.39 -3.00
C ASP A 50 21.54 -1.10 -1.70
N GLU A 51 21.59 -0.39 -0.57
CA GLU A 51 21.82 -1.05 0.71
C GLU A 51 20.56 -1.79 1.15
N CYS A 52 20.63 -3.11 1.00
CA CYS A 52 19.90 -4.07 1.82
C CYS A 52 19.73 -3.49 3.23
N VAL A 53 18.49 -3.23 3.63
CA VAL A 53 18.23 -2.68 4.96
C VAL A 53 18.67 -3.74 5.98
N GLU A 54 19.48 -3.32 6.94
CA GLU A 54 19.89 -4.19 8.05
C GLU A 54 18.66 -4.75 8.77
N PRO A 55 18.51 -6.10 8.86
CA PRO A 55 17.33 -6.73 9.47
C PRO A 55 17.04 -6.22 10.89
N GLN A 56 18.08 -5.86 11.64
CA GLN A 56 17.98 -5.30 12.98
C GLN A 56 17.26 -3.94 13.01
N ARG A 57 17.44 -3.10 11.98
CA ARG A 57 16.77 -1.80 11.88
C ARG A 57 15.27 -1.97 11.66
N ILE A 58 14.88 -2.92 10.80
CA ILE A 58 13.48 -3.27 10.56
C ILE A 58 12.85 -3.80 11.85
N ALA A 59 13.49 -4.77 12.50
CA ALA A 59 12.98 -5.34 13.75
C ALA A 59 12.81 -4.28 14.84
N THR A 60 13.75 -3.33 14.95
CA THR A 60 13.68 -2.24 15.93
C THR A 60 12.53 -1.29 15.61
N ALA A 61 12.38 -0.87 14.36
CA ALA A 61 11.31 0.04 13.95
C ALA A 61 9.91 -0.56 14.14
N LEU A 62 9.75 -1.86 13.87
CA LEU A 62 8.48 -2.58 13.99
C LEU A 62 8.07 -2.87 15.45
N ARG A 63 8.96 -2.63 16.42
CA ARG A 63 8.69 -2.91 17.84
C ARG A 63 7.71 -1.87 18.43
N PRO A 64 6.66 -2.31 19.14
CA PRO A 64 5.83 -1.41 19.93
C PRO A 64 6.64 -0.70 21.02
N GLN A 65 6.40 0.60 21.21
CA GLN A 65 7.01 1.36 22.30
C GLN A 65 6.28 1.05 23.61
N ALA A 66 6.99 1.07 24.75
CA ALA A 66 6.41 0.73 26.05
C ALA A 66 5.13 1.55 26.37
N ALA A 67 5.11 2.83 26.01
CA ALA A 67 3.97 3.71 26.21
C ALA A 67 2.72 3.32 25.39
N THR A 68 2.88 2.59 24.27
CA THR A 68 1.78 2.22 23.38
C THR A 68 1.22 0.82 23.63
N VAL A 69 1.93 -0.01 24.43
CA VAL A 69 1.57 -1.42 24.66
C VAL A 69 0.15 -1.58 25.21
N ARG A 70 -0.25 -0.76 26.19
CA ARG A 70 -1.59 -0.88 26.79
C ARG A 70 -2.70 -0.65 25.75
N LEU A 71 -2.58 0.43 24.97
CA LEU A 71 -3.54 0.75 23.91
C LEU A 71 -3.56 -0.34 22.83
N LEU A 72 -2.40 -0.89 22.46
CA LEU A 72 -2.30 -1.99 21.50
C LEU A 72 -3.03 -3.25 21.99
N GLU A 73 -2.88 -3.61 23.27
CA GLU A 73 -3.60 -4.75 23.84
C GLU A 73 -5.12 -4.53 23.88
N ASP A 74 -5.57 -3.32 24.19
CA ASP A 74 -6.99 -2.97 24.15
C ASP A 74 -7.55 -3.05 22.71
N VAL A 75 -6.82 -2.54 21.71
CA VAL A 75 -7.19 -2.64 20.29
C VAL A 75 -7.33 -4.11 19.87
N ARG A 76 -6.37 -4.96 20.25
CA ARG A 76 -6.41 -6.40 19.98
C ARG A 76 -7.58 -7.09 20.67
N ALA A 77 -7.89 -6.72 21.91
CA ALA A 77 -9.03 -7.27 22.64
C ALA A 77 -10.35 -6.90 21.96
N LEU A 78 -10.51 -5.63 21.55
CA LEU A 78 -11.69 -5.15 20.83
C LEU A 78 -11.84 -5.83 19.47
N LYS A 79 -10.76 -5.98 18.70
CA LYS A 79 -10.78 -6.67 17.40
C LYS A 79 -11.16 -8.15 17.56
N ARG A 80 -10.64 -8.84 18.58
CA ARG A 80 -11.04 -10.23 18.91
C ARG A 80 -12.52 -10.33 19.29
N ALA A 81 -13.02 -9.40 20.10
CA ALA A 81 -14.43 -9.36 20.49
C ALA A 81 -15.37 -9.12 19.30
N ALA A 82 -14.91 -8.40 18.27
CA ALA A 82 -15.65 -8.13 17.04
C ALA A 82 -15.54 -9.26 15.98
N GLY A 83 -14.87 -10.38 16.29
CA GLY A 83 -14.72 -11.49 15.33
C GLY A 83 -13.58 -11.31 14.32
N GLY A 84 -12.62 -10.42 14.60
CA GLY A 84 -11.40 -10.25 13.80
C GLY A 84 -11.42 -9.10 12.79
N ALA A 85 -12.61 -8.57 12.46
CA ALA A 85 -12.77 -7.38 11.63
C ALA A 85 -13.45 -6.27 12.44
N LEU A 86 -12.84 -5.09 12.48
CA LEU A 86 -13.38 -3.92 13.16
C LEU A 86 -13.03 -2.68 12.34
N ASP A 87 -14.05 -2.00 11.81
CA ASP A 87 -13.84 -0.75 11.09
C ASP A 87 -13.36 0.36 12.03
N ALA A 88 -12.76 1.41 11.45
CA ALA A 88 -12.15 2.49 12.22
C ALA A 88 -13.18 3.27 13.06
N ALA A 89 -14.42 3.40 12.59
CA ALA A 89 -15.47 4.15 13.28
C ALA A 89 -15.92 3.39 14.55
N ALA A 90 -16.18 2.09 14.43
CA ALA A 90 -16.52 1.21 15.53
C ALA A 90 -15.36 1.09 16.52
N LEU A 91 -14.11 1.00 16.04
CA LEU A 91 -12.93 1.03 16.90
C LEU A 91 -12.82 2.33 17.69
N ALA A 92 -13.02 3.49 17.05
CA ALA A 92 -12.99 4.77 17.74
C ALA A 92 -14.07 4.87 18.83
N GLN A 93 -15.29 4.38 18.55
CA GLN A 93 -16.38 4.35 19.54
C GLN A 93 -16.04 3.44 20.71
N ALA A 94 -15.54 2.23 20.45
CA ALA A 94 -15.17 1.27 21.48
C ALA A 94 -14.02 1.80 22.37
N LEU A 95 -13.01 2.42 21.78
CA LEU A 95 -11.91 3.04 22.54
C LEU A 95 -12.39 4.20 23.42
N ARG A 96 -13.34 5.02 22.95
CA ARG A 96 -13.99 6.05 23.80
C ARG A 96 -14.73 5.42 24.98
N GLY A 97 -15.38 4.28 24.76
CA GLY A 97 -16.03 3.50 25.83
C GLY A 97 -15.06 3.03 26.92
N LEU A 98 -13.80 2.80 26.57
CA LEU A 98 -12.71 2.48 27.50
C LEU A 98 -12.05 3.72 28.14
N GLY A 99 -12.52 4.93 27.80
CA GLY A 99 -12.02 6.19 28.35
C GLY A 99 -10.86 6.82 27.56
N TYR A 100 -10.53 6.32 26.36
CA TYR A 100 -9.53 6.95 25.50
C TYR A 100 -10.09 8.17 24.77
N GLU A 101 -9.25 9.20 24.60
CA GLU A 101 -9.54 10.34 23.71
C GLU A 101 -9.30 9.94 22.24
N ALA A 102 -10.24 9.15 21.70
CA ALA A 102 -10.16 8.60 20.34
C ALA A 102 -11.03 9.38 19.34
N SER A 103 -10.47 9.74 18.19
CA SER A 103 -11.16 10.40 17.07
C SER A 103 -11.00 9.61 15.78
N LEU A 104 -12.06 9.54 14.97
CA LEU A 104 -11.97 9.00 13.61
C LEU A 104 -11.23 10.03 12.74
N ALA A 105 -10.27 9.56 11.97
CA ALA A 105 -9.57 10.33 10.96
C ALA A 105 -9.72 9.66 9.60
N CYS A 106 -9.72 10.46 8.55
CA CYS A 106 -9.86 10.01 7.17
C CYS A 106 -8.80 10.72 6.32
N SER A 107 -8.15 9.98 5.42
CA SER A 107 -7.32 10.55 4.37
C SER A 107 -7.94 10.23 3.02
N SER A 108 -8.10 11.24 2.17
CA SER A 108 -8.71 11.10 0.84
C SER A 108 -7.76 11.61 -0.22
N ALA A 109 -7.59 10.83 -1.29
CA ALA A 109 -6.79 11.22 -2.44
C ALA A 109 -7.41 12.35 -3.29
N SER A 110 -8.71 12.64 -3.13
CA SER A 110 -9.38 13.72 -3.87
C SER A 110 -10.69 14.16 -3.20
N HIS A 111 -10.76 15.43 -2.79
CA HIS A 111 -12.00 16.06 -2.35
C HIS A 111 -12.98 16.33 -3.52
N SER A 112 -12.46 16.35 -4.75
CA SER A 112 -13.24 16.66 -5.96
C SER A 112 -13.87 15.43 -6.63
N ALA A 113 -13.39 14.22 -6.30
CA ALA A 113 -13.98 12.98 -6.81
C ALA A 113 -15.31 12.65 -6.08
N PRO A 114 -16.30 12.04 -6.76
CA PRO A 114 -17.49 11.48 -6.11
C PRO A 114 -17.09 10.50 -5.00
N SER A 115 -17.87 10.45 -3.90
CA SER A 115 -17.56 9.60 -2.74
C SER A 115 -17.32 8.13 -3.08
N ALA A 116 -18.06 7.58 -4.05
CA ALA A 116 -17.92 6.20 -4.51
C ALA A 116 -16.60 5.89 -5.23
N LEU A 117 -15.90 6.90 -5.74
CA LEU A 117 -14.61 6.77 -6.44
C LEU A 117 -13.44 7.28 -5.59
N ARG A 118 -13.74 7.74 -4.37
CA ARG A 118 -12.76 8.30 -3.46
C ARG A 118 -12.06 7.15 -2.76
N LEU A 119 -10.80 6.91 -3.14
CA LEU A 119 -9.89 6.13 -2.31
C LEU A 119 -9.67 6.90 -1.00
N ALA A 120 -10.44 6.52 0.00
CA ALA A 120 -10.36 7.01 1.36
C ALA A 120 -9.79 5.91 2.26
N HIS A 121 -8.86 6.29 3.12
CA HIS A 121 -8.38 5.43 4.21
C HIS A 121 -8.86 6.00 5.54
N GLU A 122 -9.54 5.18 6.32
CA GLU A 122 -10.01 5.56 7.64
C GLU A 122 -9.15 4.90 8.71
N PHE A 123 -8.83 5.65 9.75
CA PHE A 123 -8.01 5.20 10.87
C PHE A 123 -8.39 5.98 12.13
N VAL A 124 -7.86 5.58 13.28
CA VAL A 124 -8.17 6.24 14.55
C VAL A 124 -6.95 7.02 15.04
N VAL A 125 -7.19 8.20 15.59
CA VAL A 125 -6.17 8.98 16.30
C VAL A 125 -6.54 9.01 17.78
N VAL A 126 -5.59 8.64 18.64
CA VAL A 126 -5.76 8.65 20.10
C VAL A 126 -4.80 9.65 20.73
N ARG A 127 -5.33 10.55 21.55
CA ARG A 127 -4.56 11.58 22.28
C ARG A 127 -4.44 11.24 23.77
N GLY A 128 -3.58 11.97 24.48
CA GLY A 128 -3.47 11.88 25.94
C GLY A 128 -2.81 10.60 26.49
N CYS A 129 -2.26 9.72 25.66
CA CYS A 129 -1.71 8.42 26.09
C CYS A 129 -0.28 8.47 26.68
N GLY A 130 0.21 9.65 27.07
CA GLY A 130 1.56 9.80 27.67
C GLY A 130 2.74 9.63 26.69
N ALA A 131 2.48 9.39 25.40
CA ALA A 131 3.50 9.19 24.37
C ALA A 131 4.08 10.50 23.79
N GLY A 132 3.72 11.67 24.34
CA GLY A 132 4.19 12.98 23.89
C GLY A 132 3.65 13.45 22.53
N ALA A 133 2.95 12.59 21.78
CA ALA A 133 2.31 12.90 20.51
C ALA A 133 1.02 12.08 20.33
N PRO A 134 0.10 12.50 19.44
CA PRO A 134 -1.04 11.67 19.05
C PRO A 134 -0.58 10.33 18.47
N LEU A 135 -1.29 9.26 18.84
CA LEU A 135 -1.04 7.91 18.35
C LEU A 135 -2.01 7.59 17.21
N ILE A 136 -1.47 7.06 16.13
CA ILE A 136 -2.22 6.52 15.00
C ILE A 136 -2.51 5.06 15.28
N VAL A 137 -3.78 4.68 15.11
CA VAL A 137 -4.27 3.33 15.30
C VAL A 137 -4.88 2.83 13.98
N ASP A 138 -4.34 1.74 13.45
CA ASP A 138 -4.82 1.07 12.24
C ASP A 138 -4.93 -0.44 12.51
N ALA A 139 -6.14 -0.99 12.45
CA ALA A 139 -6.42 -2.38 12.81
C ALA A 139 -6.01 -3.41 11.73
N SER A 140 -5.67 -2.95 10.52
CA SER A 140 -5.33 -3.78 9.36
C SER A 140 -4.02 -3.30 8.71
N PHE A 141 -3.05 -2.86 9.52
CA PHE A 141 -1.84 -2.21 9.07
C PHE A 141 -0.99 -3.07 8.12
N ARG A 142 -0.83 -4.36 8.43
CA ARG A 142 -0.02 -5.29 7.61
C ARG A 142 -0.53 -5.41 6.17
N GLU A 143 -1.85 -5.32 5.97
CA GLU A 143 -2.48 -5.53 4.67
C GLU A 143 -2.03 -4.51 3.61
N HIS A 144 -1.66 -3.30 4.04
CA HIS A 144 -1.12 -2.25 3.17
C HIS A 144 0.19 -2.64 2.47
N PHE A 145 0.88 -3.67 2.96
CA PHE A 145 2.16 -4.15 2.47
C PHE A 145 2.09 -5.55 1.83
N ALA A 146 0.93 -6.21 1.83
CA ALA A 146 0.78 -7.50 1.17
C ALA A 146 0.96 -7.37 -0.34
N ILE A 147 1.74 -8.25 -0.97
CA ILE A 147 1.95 -8.29 -2.43
C ILE A 147 1.72 -9.71 -2.94
N GLY A 148 1.51 -9.87 -4.25
CA GLY A 148 1.32 -11.19 -4.85
C GLY A 148 2.54 -12.10 -4.64
N SER A 149 2.30 -13.39 -4.43
CA SER A 149 3.36 -14.38 -4.12
C SER A 149 4.49 -14.41 -5.15
N LEU A 150 4.18 -14.13 -6.42
CA LEU A 150 5.14 -14.03 -7.52
C LEU A 150 6.19 -12.92 -7.32
N TYR A 151 5.82 -11.84 -6.63
CA TYR A 151 6.68 -10.67 -6.38
C TYR A 151 7.35 -10.72 -5.01
N ALA A 152 6.91 -11.62 -4.13
CA ALA A 152 7.41 -11.76 -2.76
C ALA A 152 8.58 -12.74 -2.71
N THR A 153 9.79 -12.22 -2.53
CA THR A 153 10.96 -13.02 -2.15
C THR A 153 10.77 -13.60 -0.75
N GLU A 154 11.51 -14.66 -0.42
CA GLU A 154 11.43 -15.28 0.90
C GLU A 154 11.80 -14.31 2.03
N ARG A 155 12.82 -13.49 1.78
CA ARG A 155 13.20 -12.38 2.66
C ARG A 155 12.04 -11.40 2.87
N TYR A 156 11.35 -10.98 1.81
CA TYR A 156 10.22 -10.07 1.95
C TYR A 156 9.04 -10.72 2.70
N ARG A 157 8.79 -12.02 2.52
CA ARG A 157 7.78 -12.75 3.31
C ARG A 157 8.09 -12.69 4.80
N GLN A 158 9.35 -12.86 5.19
CA GLN A 158 9.79 -12.75 6.59
C GLN A 158 9.61 -11.33 7.13
N VAL A 159 9.96 -10.31 6.33
CA VAL A 159 9.72 -8.90 6.69
C VAL A 159 8.23 -8.65 6.90
N LEU A 160 7.38 -9.04 5.94
CA LEU A 160 5.93 -8.88 6.03
C LEU A 160 5.33 -9.65 7.21
N ALA A 161 5.87 -10.83 7.55
CA ALA A 161 5.47 -11.60 8.72
C ALA A 161 5.79 -10.89 10.04
N ALA A 162 6.84 -10.06 10.07
CA ALA A 162 7.23 -9.26 11.23
C ALA A 162 6.46 -7.93 11.35
N VAL A 163 5.88 -7.41 10.25
CA VAL A 163 5.06 -6.18 10.29
C VAL A 163 3.85 -6.40 11.20
N PRO A 164 3.56 -5.54 12.18
CA PRO A 164 2.44 -5.77 13.09
C PRO A 164 1.10 -5.77 12.33
N GLU A 165 0.18 -6.65 12.73
CA GLU A 165 -1.18 -6.66 12.16
C GLU A 165 -1.92 -5.36 12.47
N GLU A 166 -1.85 -4.93 13.73
CA GLU A 166 -2.37 -3.64 14.19
C GLU A 166 -1.22 -2.66 14.46
N LEU A 167 -1.37 -1.44 13.97
CA LEU A 167 -0.47 -0.33 14.28
C LEU A 167 -1.01 0.44 15.49
N VAL A 168 -0.13 0.74 16.45
CA VAL A 168 -0.32 1.81 17.44
C VAL A 168 1.01 2.55 17.60
N ALA A 169 1.15 3.69 16.93
CA ALA A 169 2.42 4.41 16.87
C ALA A 169 2.24 5.91 16.60
N PRO A 170 3.19 6.77 17.02
CA PRO A 170 3.25 8.15 16.56
C PRO A 170 3.60 8.23 15.07
N TYR A 171 3.27 9.34 14.42
CA TYR A 171 3.49 9.55 12.98
C TYR A 171 4.95 9.32 12.56
N ALA A 172 5.92 9.77 13.36
CA ALA A 172 7.34 9.59 13.09
C ALA A 172 7.75 8.11 12.99
N GLN A 173 7.26 7.28 13.92
CA GLN A 173 7.54 5.84 13.91
C GLN A 173 6.84 5.15 12.72
N LEU A 174 5.58 5.51 12.43
CA LEU A 174 4.88 5.03 11.24
C LEU A 174 5.67 5.35 9.96
N SER A 175 6.15 6.58 9.82
CA SER A 175 6.93 7.02 8.66
C SER A 175 8.20 6.19 8.49
N GLU A 176 8.91 5.90 9.58
CA GLU A 176 10.07 5.04 9.55
C GLU A 176 9.72 3.60 9.14
N MET A 177 8.70 2.99 9.75
CA MET A 177 8.24 1.65 9.41
C MET A 177 7.90 1.55 7.91
N VAL A 178 7.08 2.47 7.40
CA VAL A 178 6.68 2.50 5.98
C VAL A 178 7.90 2.64 5.07
N ARG A 179 8.84 3.53 5.40
CA ARG A 179 10.06 3.72 4.61
C ARG A 179 10.88 2.43 4.52
N LEU A 180 11.04 1.72 5.64
CA LEU A 180 11.82 0.48 5.69
C LEU A 180 11.13 -0.66 4.94
N VAL A 181 9.83 -0.87 5.16
CA VAL A 181 9.07 -1.95 4.50
C VAL A 181 8.94 -1.70 3.00
N CYS A 182 8.71 -0.46 2.56
CA CYS A 182 8.69 -0.12 1.14
C CYS A 182 10.07 -0.32 0.46
N ALA A 183 11.18 -0.10 1.17
CA ALA A 183 12.51 -0.38 0.64
C ALA A 183 12.72 -1.88 0.41
N GLU A 184 12.34 -2.72 1.37
CA GLU A 184 12.38 -4.18 1.22
C GLU A 184 11.42 -4.68 0.13
N MET A 185 10.24 -4.05 0.02
CA MET A 185 9.29 -4.34 -1.07
C MET A 185 9.92 -4.03 -2.42
N LYS A 186 10.57 -2.87 -2.57
CA LYS A 186 11.27 -2.49 -3.80
C LYS A 186 12.34 -3.53 -4.17
N PHE A 187 13.18 -3.93 -3.21
CA PHE A 187 14.19 -4.96 -3.43
C PHE A 187 13.57 -6.28 -3.88
N SER A 188 12.43 -6.67 -3.30
CA SER A 188 11.69 -7.88 -3.69
C SER A 188 11.20 -7.83 -5.14
N PHE A 189 10.66 -6.68 -5.58
CA PHE A 189 10.22 -6.48 -6.96
C PHE A 189 11.40 -6.54 -7.94
N GLU A 190 12.49 -5.85 -7.62
CA GLU A 190 13.70 -5.83 -8.46
C GLU A 190 14.33 -7.21 -8.58
N ALA A 191 14.37 -8.00 -7.48
CA ALA A 191 14.82 -9.38 -7.50
C ALA A 191 13.92 -10.29 -8.34
N ALA A 192 12.62 -9.98 -8.44
CA ALA A 192 11.68 -10.65 -9.33
C ALA A 192 11.70 -10.09 -10.77
N GLY A 193 12.62 -9.17 -11.11
CA GLY A 193 12.71 -8.56 -12.45
C GLY A 193 11.60 -7.56 -12.78
N ASN A 194 10.93 -7.01 -11.77
CA ASN A 194 9.81 -6.07 -11.91
C ASN A 194 10.15 -4.72 -11.28
N SER A 195 9.56 -3.63 -11.80
CA SER A 195 9.62 -2.32 -11.15
C SER A 195 8.57 -2.21 -10.04
N LEU A 196 8.86 -1.44 -9.00
CA LEU A 196 7.90 -1.19 -7.93
C LEU A 196 6.72 -0.35 -8.48
N PRO A 197 5.45 -0.81 -8.33
CA PRO A 197 4.30 -0.03 -8.76
C PRO A 197 4.24 1.35 -8.09
N PRO A 198 3.78 2.40 -8.78
CA PRO A 198 3.83 3.76 -8.26
C PRO A 198 3.04 3.92 -6.95
N TRP A 199 1.91 3.21 -6.78
CA TRP A 199 1.11 3.25 -5.54
C TRP A 199 1.74 2.52 -4.33
N ARG A 200 2.90 1.86 -4.51
CA ARG A 200 3.65 1.15 -3.45
C ARG A 200 4.88 1.91 -2.96
N ASN A 201 5.18 3.06 -3.55
CA ASN A 201 6.26 3.91 -3.04
C ASN A 201 5.91 4.51 -1.67
N VAL A 202 6.92 4.98 -0.95
CA VAL A 202 6.77 5.53 0.41
C VAL A 202 5.73 6.65 0.48
N ASN A 203 5.76 7.60 -0.45
CA ASN A 203 4.85 8.75 -0.45
C ASN A 203 3.39 8.34 -0.66
N SER A 204 3.16 7.41 -1.60
CA SER A 204 1.84 6.87 -1.90
C SER A 204 1.29 6.00 -0.78
N VAL A 205 2.12 5.24 -0.08
CA VAL A 205 1.68 4.45 1.09
C VAL A 205 1.41 5.38 2.27
N MET A 206 2.29 6.36 2.54
CA MET A 206 2.11 7.34 3.61
C MET A 206 0.89 8.24 3.44
N SER A 207 0.42 8.45 2.20
CA SER A 207 -0.76 9.28 1.95
C SER A 207 -2.02 8.73 2.62
N ARG A 208 -2.08 7.43 2.95
CA ARG A 208 -3.17 6.82 3.71
C ARG A 208 -3.37 7.45 5.09
N TRP A 209 -2.31 7.97 5.70
CA TRP A 209 -2.36 8.62 7.02
C TRP A 209 -2.02 10.12 6.93
N ALA A 210 -2.24 10.75 5.77
CA ALA A 210 -1.82 12.14 5.55
C ALA A 210 -2.49 13.15 6.50
N SER A 211 -3.74 12.91 6.92
CA SER A 211 -4.45 13.77 7.88
C SER A 211 -3.99 13.62 9.34
N ALA A 212 -3.07 12.69 9.61
CA ALA A 212 -2.38 12.58 10.90
C ALA A 212 -1.08 13.38 10.96
N ARG A 213 -0.71 14.08 9.87
CA ARG A 213 0.38 15.06 9.88
C ARG A 213 -0.12 16.29 10.63
N ASP A 214 0.67 16.72 11.62
CA ASP A 214 0.40 17.80 12.58
C ASP A 214 -0.52 18.93 12.07
#